data_AF-A0A929F7M5-F1
#
_entry.id   AF-A0A929F7M5-F1
#
_cell.length_a   1.000
_cell.length_b   1.000
_cell.length_c   1.000
_cell.angle_alpha   90.00
_cell.angle_beta   90.00
_cell.angle_gamma   90.00
#
_symmetry.space_group_name_H-M   'P 1'
#
loop_
_entity.id
_entity.type
_entity.pdbx_description
1 polymer ?
#
loop_
_entity_poly.entity_id
_entity_poly.type
_entity_poly.pdbx_seq_one_letter_code
_entity_poly.pdbx_strand_id
1 'polypeptide(L)'
;AGGNGGNITVGDGFIIAIPGSNSDITANAFEGNGGRIAIATQGLLGIDFRENLTPLNDITASSQFGLDGNVVIEQFNPDIEPTDTVLPDQLASTDQITARCAAPANPANSLITTGRGGLPTDPRQLRQGSTILHDWRRPGESAGEITAPQLTHETLSEAQDWFVDDRGQVQLVASVSPSVSLNAPACATAREAL
;
A
#
# COMPACT_ATOMS: atom_id res chain seq x y z
N ALA A 1 -30.48 -10.50 48.87
CA ALA A 1 -31.52 -10.02 47.95
C ALA A 1 -30.90 -9.89 46.57
N GLY A 2 -30.61 -11.03 45.94
CA GLY A 2 -30.20 -11.09 44.55
C GLY A 2 -31.43 -11.30 43.69
N GLY A 3 -31.75 -10.30 42.88
CA GLY A 3 -32.75 -10.43 41.82
C GLY A 3 -32.17 -11.13 40.59
N ASN A 4 -33.03 -11.36 39.60
CA ASN A 4 -32.59 -11.76 38.26
C ASN A 4 -31.83 -10.62 37.57
N GLY A 5 -31.02 -10.97 36.58
CA GLY A 5 -30.35 -10.04 35.69
C GLY A 5 -31.35 -9.27 34.83
N GLY A 6 -30.95 -8.06 34.41
CA GLY A 6 -31.81 -7.15 33.65
C GLY A 6 -31.98 -7.54 32.18
N ASN A 7 -32.92 -6.87 31.50
CA ASN A 7 -33.07 -6.98 30.05
C ASN A 7 -32.44 -5.75 29.39
N ILE A 8 -31.43 -5.97 28.54
CA ILE A 8 -30.73 -4.93 27.78
C ILE A 8 -31.08 -5.10 26.32
N THR A 9 -31.48 -4.01 25.67
CA THR A 9 -31.68 -3.96 24.23
C THR A 9 -30.83 -2.83 23.67
N VAL A 10 -29.93 -3.17 22.76
CA VAL A 10 -29.10 -2.20 22.03
C VAL A 10 -29.47 -2.33 20.57
N GLY A 11 -29.93 -1.25 19.97
CA GLY A 11 -30.32 -1.19 18.56
C GLY A 11 -29.58 -0.07 17.85
N ASP A 12 -29.37 -0.25 16.56
CA ASP A 12 -28.87 0.73 15.60
C ASP A 12 -27.42 1.22 15.83
N GLY A 13 -26.67 1.33 14.73
CA GLY A 13 -25.34 1.95 14.69
C GLY A 13 -24.18 0.95 14.81
N PHE A 14 -23.06 1.43 15.35
CA PHE A 14 -21.87 0.62 15.60
C PHE A 14 -21.57 0.61 17.10
N ILE A 15 -21.28 -0.56 17.63
CA ILE A 15 -20.77 -0.71 18.99
C ILE A 15 -19.26 -0.85 18.88
N ILE A 16 -18.54 0.14 19.40
CA ILE A 16 -17.08 0.22 19.34
C ILE A 16 -16.58 0.34 20.77
N ALA A 17 -15.78 -0.62 21.19
CA ALA A 17 -15.09 -0.57 22.48
C ALA A 17 -13.58 -0.43 22.26
N ILE A 18 -12.96 0.48 23.02
CA ILE A 18 -11.52 0.72 22.95
C ILE A 18 -10.81 -0.49 23.56
N PRO A 19 -9.84 -1.14 22.88
CA PRO A 19 -9.12 -2.28 23.44
C PRO A 19 -8.50 -1.95 24.80
N GLY A 20 -8.69 -2.82 25.79
CA GLY A 20 -8.14 -2.66 27.15
C GLY A 20 -8.83 -1.60 28.01
N SER A 21 -10.05 -1.16 27.65
CA SER A 21 -10.80 -0.15 28.40
C SER A 21 -11.82 -0.73 29.39
N ASN A 22 -11.99 -2.04 29.47
CA ASN A 22 -12.98 -2.72 30.32
C ASN A 22 -14.39 -2.14 30.15
N SER A 23 -14.79 -1.94 28.90
CA SER A 23 -16.11 -1.43 28.54
C SER A 23 -17.09 -2.59 28.39
N ASP A 24 -17.98 -2.75 29.37
CA ASP A 24 -18.82 -3.94 29.48
C ASP A 24 -20.32 -3.66 29.30
N ILE A 25 -21.03 -4.64 28.73
CA ILE A 25 -22.49 -4.70 28.68
C ILE A 25 -22.92 -5.91 29.51
N THR A 26 -23.42 -5.68 30.71
CA THR A 26 -23.64 -6.74 31.70
C THR A 26 -25.10 -6.85 32.15
N ALA A 27 -25.62 -8.07 32.15
CA ALA A 27 -26.94 -8.43 32.67
C ALA A 27 -26.82 -9.56 33.69
N ASN A 28 -25.79 -9.51 34.53
CA ASN A 28 -25.43 -10.58 35.46
C ASN A 28 -26.34 -10.59 36.70
N ALA A 29 -26.42 -11.75 37.37
CA ALA A 29 -27.18 -11.97 38.59
C ALA A 29 -26.37 -12.69 39.67
N PHE A 30 -26.76 -12.53 40.93
CA PHE A 30 -26.14 -13.24 42.06
C PHE A 30 -26.98 -14.45 42.49
N GLU A 31 -28.17 -14.23 43.09
CA GLU A 31 -29.09 -15.29 43.52
C GLU A 31 -30.14 -15.67 42.46
N GLY A 32 -30.50 -14.75 41.55
CA GLY A 32 -31.48 -14.97 40.49
C GLY A 32 -30.86 -15.48 39.19
N ASN A 33 -31.65 -15.70 38.13
CA ASN A 33 -31.12 -16.06 36.81
C ASN A 33 -30.49 -14.86 36.11
N GLY A 34 -29.49 -15.10 35.25
CA GLY A 34 -28.92 -14.11 34.36
C GLY A 34 -29.97 -13.50 33.42
N GLY A 35 -29.72 -12.28 32.99
CA GLY A 35 -30.65 -11.47 32.23
C GLY A 35 -30.67 -11.77 30.73
N ARG A 36 -31.34 -10.92 29.96
CA ARG A 36 -31.37 -11.02 28.49
C ARG A 36 -30.70 -9.82 27.85
N ILE A 37 -29.76 -10.07 26.94
CA ILE A 37 -29.13 -9.03 26.13
C ILE A 37 -29.51 -9.29 24.67
N ALA A 38 -30.14 -8.32 24.03
CA ALA A 38 -30.44 -8.33 22.60
C ALA A 38 -29.73 -7.17 21.92
N ILE A 39 -28.81 -7.46 21.00
CA ILE A 39 -28.02 -6.47 20.27
C ILE A 39 -28.36 -6.59 18.79
N ALA A 40 -28.84 -5.51 18.20
CA ALA A 40 -29.01 -5.36 16.76
C ALA A 40 -28.13 -4.19 16.29
N THR A 41 -27.04 -4.48 15.57
CA THR A 41 -26.01 -3.48 15.23
C THR A 41 -25.49 -3.66 13.81
N GLN A 42 -24.99 -2.59 13.18
CA GLN A 42 -24.30 -2.63 11.90
C GLN A 42 -22.86 -3.17 12.06
N GLY A 43 -22.30 -3.04 13.27
CA GLY A 43 -21.01 -3.64 13.58
C GLY A 43 -20.72 -3.71 15.08
N LEU A 44 -19.99 -4.76 15.46
CA LEU A 44 -19.48 -4.99 16.80
C LEU A 44 -17.95 -5.06 16.70
N LEU A 45 -17.25 -4.09 17.30
CA LEU A 45 -15.80 -3.95 17.18
C LEU A 45 -15.15 -3.79 18.56
N GLY A 46 -14.17 -4.65 18.85
CA GLY A 46 -13.34 -4.54 20.06
C GLY A 46 -14.03 -4.97 21.37
N ILE A 47 -15.18 -5.63 21.29
CA ILE A 47 -15.95 -6.17 22.43
C ILE A 47 -16.51 -7.53 22.03
N ASP A 48 -16.52 -8.49 22.96
CA ASP A 48 -16.99 -9.85 22.70
C ASP A 48 -17.88 -10.38 23.82
N PHE A 49 -18.71 -11.36 23.49
CA PHE A 49 -19.41 -12.15 24.50
C PHE A 49 -18.42 -13.06 25.24
N ARG A 50 -18.51 -13.05 26.58
CA ARG A 50 -17.78 -13.96 27.47
C ARG A 50 -18.71 -14.43 28.58
N GLU A 51 -18.47 -15.64 29.11
CA GLU A 51 -19.28 -16.18 30.22
C GLU A 51 -19.07 -15.41 31.52
N ASN A 52 -17.86 -14.89 31.73
CA ASN A 52 -17.46 -14.17 32.92
C ASN A 52 -16.78 -12.86 32.54
N LEU A 53 -16.88 -11.88 33.43
CA LEU A 53 -16.15 -10.62 33.30
C LEU A 53 -14.63 -10.86 33.34
N THR A 54 -13.94 -10.16 32.46
CA THR A 54 -12.50 -10.10 32.29
C THR A 54 -12.05 -8.64 32.28
N PRO A 55 -10.75 -8.35 32.31
CA PRO A 55 -10.25 -6.98 32.12
C PRO A 55 -10.44 -6.41 30.69
N LEU A 56 -11.02 -7.20 29.78
CA LEU A 56 -11.31 -6.80 28.40
C LEU A 56 -12.71 -6.20 28.32
N ASN A 57 -13.16 -5.89 27.11
CA ASN A 57 -14.51 -5.40 26.89
C ASN A 57 -15.45 -6.60 26.69
N ASP A 58 -16.43 -6.74 27.58
CA ASP A 58 -17.24 -7.96 27.68
C ASP A 58 -18.75 -7.72 27.57
N ILE A 59 -19.43 -8.63 26.88
CA ILE A 59 -20.89 -8.79 26.97
C ILE A 59 -21.14 -10.03 27.83
N THR A 60 -21.77 -9.86 28.99
CA THR A 60 -22.01 -10.95 29.97
C THR A 60 -23.44 -10.95 30.47
N ALA A 61 -24.03 -12.13 30.62
CA ALA A 61 -25.37 -12.31 31.18
C ALA A 61 -25.43 -13.54 32.10
N SER A 62 -24.44 -13.73 32.96
CA SER A 62 -24.30 -14.94 33.79
C SER A 62 -24.94 -14.83 35.18
N SER A 63 -25.06 -15.95 35.87
CA SER A 63 -25.48 -16.00 37.27
C SER A 63 -24.59 -16.89 38.13
N GLN A 64 -24.37 -16.48 39.39
CA GLN A 64 -23.59 -17.28 40.33
C GLN A 64 -24.36 -18.46 40.94
N PHE A 65 -25.63 -18.25 41.32
CA PHE A 65 -26.46 -19.29 41.96
C PHE A 65 -27.74 -19.62 41.16
N GLY A 66 -28.06 -18.83 40.13
CA GLY A 66 -29.14 -19.11 39.19
C GLY A 66 -28.62 -19.71 37.88
N LEU A 67 -29.50 -19.74 36.87
CA LEU A 67 -29.12 -20.10 35.51
C LEU A 67 -28.53 -18.91 34.76
N ASP A 68 -27.63 -19.17 33.83
CA ASP A 68 -27.15 -18.14 32.91
C ASP A 68 -28.28 -17.61 32.02
N GLY A 69 -28.16 -16.33 31.71
CA GLY A 69 -29.03 -15.58 30.85
C GLY A 69 -28.76 -15.81 29.37
N ASN A 70 -29.37 -15.00 28.52
CA ASN A 70 -29.32 -15.17 27.08
C ASN A 70 -28.80 -13.92 26.38
N VAL A 71 -27.81 -14.09 25.50
CA VAL A 71 -27.24 -13.02 24.67
C VAL A 71 -27.53 -13.35 23.20
N VAL A 72 -28.21 -12.44 22.50
CA VAL A 72 -28.50 -12.52 21.07
C VAL A 72 -27.86 -11.32 20.38
N ILE A 73 -27.01 -11.58 19.39
CA ILE A 73 -26.30 -10.55 18.63
C ILE A 73 -26.67 -10.73 17.16
N GLU A 74 -27.40 -9.77 16.61
CA GLU A 74 -27.76 -9.65 15.21
C GLU A 74 -26.90 -8.55 14.58
N GLN A 75 -25.93 -8.94 13.77
CA GLN A 75 -25.04 -8.01 13.06
C GLN A 75 -25.49 -7.85 11.61
N PHE A 76 -25.88 -6.63 11.24
CA PHE A 76 -26.18 -6.24 9.86
C PHE A 76 -24.87 -5.96 9.12
N ASN A 77 -24.17 -7.02 8.73
CA ASN A 77 -23.04 -6.91 7.83
C ASN A 77 -23.59 -6.96 6.38
N PRO A 78 -23.57 -5.87 5.58
CA PRO A 78 -23.72 -6.03 4.15
C PRO A 78 -22.53 -6.85 3.69
N ASP A 79 -22.80 -8.04 3.18
CA ASP A 79 -21.84 -9.05 2.74
C ASP A 79 -20.62 -8.42 2.03
N ILE A 80 -19.56 -8.14 2.79
CA ILE A 80 -18.21 -7.94 2.26
C ILE A 80 -17.54 -9.28 2.49
N GLU A 81 -18.04 -10.33 1.85
CA GLU A 81 -17.15 -11.35 1.33
C GLU A 81 -16.27 -10.62 0.30
N PRO A 82 -14.99 -10.29 0.58
CA PRO A 82 -14.05 -10.17 -0.52
C PRO A 82 -14.10 -11.53 -1.16
N THR A 83 -14.85 -11.68 -2.26
CA THR A 83 -14.84 -12.91 -3.02
C THR A 83 -13.37 -13.10 -3.36
N ASP A 84 -12.73 -14.06 -2.69
CA ASP A 84 -11.36 -14.46 -2.94
C ASP A 84 -11.37 -15.05 -4.34
N THR A 85 -11.30 -14.13 -5.31
CA THR A 85 -11.21 -14.46 -6.70
C THR A 85 -9.81 -15.02 -6.82
N VAL A 86 -9.71 -16.35 -6.75
CA VAL A 86 -8.48 -17.08 -6.98
C VAL A 86 -7.94 -16.58 -8.30
N LEU A 87 -6.87 -15.79 -8.24
CA LEU A 87 -6.17 -15.33 -9.42
C LEU A 87 -5.66 -16.59 -10.13
N PRO A 88 -5.85 -16.73 -11.45
CA PRO A 88 -5.33 -17.89 -12.17
C PRO A 88 -3.82 -18.02 -11.94
N ASP A 89 -3.37 -19.19 -11.49
CA ASP A 89 -1.93 -19.47 -11.25
C ASP A 89 -1.08 -19.38 -12.53
N GLN A 90 -1.73 -19.41 -13.70
CA GLN A 90 -1.08 -19.24 -14.98
C GLN A 90 -1.54 -17.94 -15.66
N LEU A 91 -0.60 -17.03 -15.84
CA LEU A 91 -0.73 -15.93 -16.78
C LEU A 91 -1.01 -16.51 -18.17
N ALA A 92 -2.01 -15.99 -18.88
CA ALA A 92 -2.32 -16.41 -20.24
C ALA A 92 -1.06 -16.35 -21.11
N SER A 93 -0.75 -17.44 -21.82
CA SER A 93 0.46 -17.54 -22.63
C SER A 93 0.54 -16.38 -23.64
N THR A 94 1.70 -15.73 -23.68
CA THR A 94 2.06 -14.67 -24.65
C THR A 94 2.06 -15.16 -26.10
N ASP A 95 1.95 -16.47 -26.32
CA ASP A 95 1.98 -17.10 -27.64
C ASP A 95 0.68 -16.86 -28.45
N GLN A 96 -0.37 -16.30 -27.82
CA GLN A 96 -1.57 -15.84 -28.53
C GLN A 96 -1.33 -14.55 -29.34
N ILE A 97 -0.16 -13.91 -29.22
CA ILE A 97 0.25 -12.84 -30.14
C ILE A 97 0.95 -13.48 -31.36
N THR A 98 0.21 -14.25 -32.16
CA THR A 98 0.71 -14.74 -33.45
C THR A 98 -0.07 -14.14 -34.61
N ALA A 99 0.64 -13.27 -35.33
CA ALA A 99 0.67 -13.07 -36.78
C ALA A 99 0.68 -11.58 -37.13
N ARG A 100 1.87 -10.96 -37.07
CA ARG A 100 2.11 -9.68 -37.72
C ARG A 100 2.30 -9.95 -39.21
N CYS A 101 1.47 -9.35 -40.07
CA CYS A 101 1.86 -9.15 -41.46
C CYS A 101 3.15 -8.32 -41.44
N ALA A 102 4.26 -8.89 -41.87
CA ALA A 102 5.49 -8.14 -42.06
C ALA A 102 5.25 -7.12 -43.18
N ALA A 103 5.04 -5.84 -42.82
CA ALA A 103 5.14 -4.77 -43.79
C ALA A 103 6.59 -4.69 -44.28
N PRO A 104 6.85 -4.48 -45.58
CA PRO A 104 8.20 -4.34 -46.09
C PRO A 104 8.92 -3.23 -45.33
N ALA A 105 10.15 -3.51 -44.88
CA ALA A 105 10.95 -2.61 -44.06
C ALA A 105 11.16 -1.29 -44.80
N ASN A 106 10.33 -0.30 -44.49
CA ASN A 106 10.52 1.07 -44.94
C ASN A 106 11.28 1.80 -43.82
N PRO A 107 12.56 2.18 -44.03
CA PRO A 107 13.36 2.85 -43.00
C PRO A 107 12.83 4.22 -42.59
N ALA A 108 11.77 4.73 -43.25
CA ALA A 108 11.10 5.98 -42.92
C ALA A 108 9.99 5.87 -41.86
N ASN A 109 9.54 4.67 -41.46
CA ASN A 109 8.48 4.50 -40.48
C ASN A 109 9.04 4.00 -39.14
N SER A 110 9.04 4.87 -38.12
CA SER A 110 9.22 4.49 -36.73
C SER A 110 7.92 4.73 -35.96
N LEU A 111 7.49 3.74 -35.17
CA LEU A 111 6.39 3.88 -34.23
C LEU A 111 6.98 3.89 -32.83
N ILE A 112 6.96 5.05 -32.18
CA ILE A 112 7.34 5.18 -30.77
C ILE A 112 6.05 5.15 -29.96
N THR A 113 5.77 4.01 -29.33
CA THR A 113 4.71 3.92 -28.31
C THR A 113 5.26 4.43 -27.00
N THR A 114 4.99 5.69 -26.66
CA THR A 114 5.09 6.15 -25.29
C THR A 114 3.85 5.67 -24.56
N GLY A 115 4.00 4.72 -23.64
CA GLY A 115 2.90 4.25 -22.81
C GLY A 115 2.24 5.41 -22.07
N ARG A 116 0.93 5.32 -21.83
CA ARG A 116 0.22 6.27 -20.96
C ARG A 116 0.85 6.16 -19.57
N GLY A 117 1.57 7.19 -19.16
CA GLY A 117 2.36 7.20 -17.92
C GLY A 117 1.65 6.55 -16.75
N GLY A 118 2.36 5.64 -16.08
CA GLY A 118 1.95 4.92 -14.89
C GLY A 118 3.13 4.73 -13.94
N LEU A 119 2.84 4.33 -12.71
CA LEU A 119 3.89 3.93 -11.76
C LEU A 119 4.66 2.73 -12.34
N PRO A 120 6.01 2.71 -12.24
CA PRO A 120 6.78 1.53 -12.61
C PRO A 120 6.25 0.31 -11.84
N THR A 121 6.09 -0.82 -12.53
CA THR A 121 5.63 -2.07 -11.92
C THR A 121 6.67 -2.66 -10.96
N ASP A 122 7.93 -2.22 -11.05
CA ASP A 122 9.01 -2.56 -10.13
C ASP A 122 9.30 -1.35 -9.21
N PRO A 123 9.17 -1.49 -7.88
CA PRO A 123 9.44 -0.41 -6.93
C PRO A 123 10.91 0.02 -6.88
N ARG A 124 11.83 -0.74 -7.48
CA ARG A 124 13.26 -0.40 -7.56
C ARG A 124 13.61 0.36 -8.85
N GLN A 125 12.68 0.49 -9.79
CA GLN A 125 12.89 1.32 -10.98
C GLN A 125 12.69 2.79 -10.65
N LEU A 126 13.69 3.60 -11.02
CA LEU A 126 13.59 5.06 -10.99
C LEU A 126 12.41 5.50 -11.84
N ARG A 127 11.43 6.15 -11.19
CA ARG A 127 10.29 6.77 -11.87
C ARG A 127 10.82 7.84 -12.81
N GLN A 128 10.78 7.57 -14.12
CA GLN A 128 11.02 8.61 -15.10
C GLN A 128 9.82 9.55 -15.08
N GLY A 129 10.01 10.73 -14.48
CA GLY A 129 9.03 11.80 -14.55
C GLY A 129 8.88 12.23 -16.00
N SER A 130 7.78 11.84 -16.64
CA SER A 130 7.42 12.42 -17.93
C SER A 130 6.96 13.85 -17.65
N THR A 131 7.81 14.82 -17.98
CA THR A 131 7.33 16.20 -18.13
C THR A 131 6.49 16.22 -19.40
N ILE A 132 5.20 16.49 -19.26
CA ILE A 132 4.33 16.64 -20.41
C ILE A 132 4.61 18.04 -20.95
N LEU A 133 5.22 18.15 -22.13
CA LEU A 133 5.31 19.43 -22.82
C LEU A 133 3.89 19.86 -23.19
N HIS A 134 3.32 20.78 -22.40
CA HIS A 134 2.13 21.51 -22.81
C HIS A 134 2.55 22.58 -23.81
N ASP A 135 2.11 22.41 -25.05
CA ASP A 135 2.28 23.44 -26.06
C ASP A 135 1.25 24.56 -25.81
N TRP A 136 1.70 25.63 -25.15
CA TRP A 136 0.89 26.81 -24.87
C TRP A 136 0.82 27.80 -26.04
N ARG A 137 1.39 27.47 -27.21
CA ARG A 137 1.38 28.36 -28.37
C ARG A 137 -0.04 28.55 -28.86
N ARG A 138 -0.42 29.80 -29.11
CA ARG A 138 -1.68 30.12 -29.78
C ARG A 138 -1.54 29.77 -31.27
N PRO A 139 -2.57 29.18 -31.91
CA PRO A 139 -2.50 28.88 -33.33
C PRO A 139 -2.26 30.17 -34.13
N GLY A 140 -1.07 30.29 -34.76
CA GLY A 140 -0.71 31.43 -35.61
C GLY A 140 0.57 32.20 -35.24
N GLU A 141 1.26 31.84 -34.15
CA GLU A 141 2.54 32.47 -33.79
C GLU A 141 3.75 31.64 -34.28
N SER A 142 4.53 32.21 -35.19
CA SER A 142 5.83 31.64 -35.60
C SER A 142 6.85 31.81 -34.48
N ALA A 143 7.38 30.69 -33.96
CA ALA A 143 8.45 30.72 -32.97
C ALA A 143 9.74 31.24 -33.60
N GLY A 144 10.29 32.32 -33.04
CA GLY A 144 11.63 32.80 -33.37
C GLY A 144 12.70 31.76 -33.03
N GLU A 145 13.82 31.81 -33.74
CA GLU A 145 14.94 30.88 -33.61
C GLU A 145 15.58 31.01 -32.21
N ILE A 146 15.45 29.97 -31.37
CA ILE A 146 16.04 29.92 -30.03
C ILE A 146 17.22 28.95 -30.07
N THR A 147 18.44 29.48 -29.91
CA THR A 147 19.65 28.67 -29.73
C THR A 147 19.55 27.93 -28.40
N ALA A 148 19.57 26.59 -28.45
CA ALA A 148 19.52 25.74 -27.25
C ALA A 148 20.78 25.97 -26.36
N PRO A 149 20.63 26.13 -25.04
CA PRO A 149 21.78 26.21 -24.14
C PRO A 149 22.48 24.84 -24.06
N GLN A 150 23.81 24.84 -24.14
CA GLN A 150 24.61 23.62 -23.93
C GLN A 150 24.47 23.12 -22.49
N LEU A 151 23.90 21.92 -22.33
CA LEU A 151 23.85 21.20 -21.05
C LEU A 151 25.22 20.61 -20.71
N THR A 152 25.93 21.26 -19.78
CA THR A 152 27.04 20.62 -19.07
C THR A 152 26.46 19.61 -18.08
N HIS A 153 26.68 18.32 -18.33
CA HIS A 153 26.28 17.26 -17.41
C HIS A 153 27.31 17.16 -16.28
N GLU A 154 26.92 17.56 -15.08
CA GLU A 154 27.68 17.29 -13.86
C GLU A 154 27.37 15.86 -13.42
N THR A 155 28.39 15.05 -13.15
CA THR A 155 28.20 13.66 -12.71
C THR A 155 27.67 13.66 -11.28
N LEU A 156 26.41 13.26 -11.11
CA LEU A 156 25.78 13.07 -9.80
C LEU A 156 26.40 11.83 -9.13
N SER A 157 27.02 12.02 -7.97
CA SER A 157 27.46 10.91 -7.11
C SER A 157 26.42 10.65 -6.03
N GLU A 158 25.97 9.41 -5.94
CA GLU A 158 25.14 8.95 -4.82
C GLU A 158 25.95 8.95 -3.51
N ALA A 159 25.25 9.07 -2.37
CA ALA A 159 25.86 8.91 -1.06
C ALA A 159 26.10 7.42 -0.78
N GLN A 160 27.31 7.05 -0.39
CA GLN A 160 27.64 5.66 -0.06
C GLN A 160 27.50 5.36 1.44
N ASP A 161 27.43 6.38 2.29
CA ASP A 161 27.34 6.18 3.74
C ASP A 161 26.59 7.33 4.43
N TRP A 162 26.17 7.11 5.67
CA TRP A 162 25.59 8.15 6.52
C TRP A 162 26.00 7.98 7.99
N PHE A 163 26.10 9.10 8.70
CA PHE A 163 26.35 9.10 10.15
C PHE A 163 25.57 10.22 10.84
N VAL A 164 25.41 10.11 12.16
CA VAL A 164 24.80 11.16 12.99
C VAL A 164 25.91 11.95 13.66
N ASP A 165 25.90 13.27 13.52
CA ASP A 165 26.88 14.15 14.16
C ASP A 165 26.61 14.35 15.66
N ASP A 166 27.54 15.01 16.37
CA ASP A 166 27.43 15.31 17.80
C ASP A 166 26.23 16.20 18.16
N ARG A 167 25.54 16.76 17.16
CA ARG A 167 24.31 17.56 17.31
C ARG A 167 23.04 16.76 17.00
N GLY A 168 23.15 15.47 16.71
CA GLY A 168 22.02 14.60 16.38
C GLY A 168 21.53 14.72 14.94
N GLN A 169 22.29 15.33 14.02
CA GLN A 169 21.89 15.50 12.62
C GLN A 169 22.46 14.40 11.73
N VAL A 170 21.62 13.88 10.83
CA VAL A 170 22.01 12.88 9.83
C VAL A 170 22.77 13.56 8.69
N GLN A 171 23.99 13.09 8.43
CA GLN A 171 24.84 13.51 7.31
C GLN A 171 25.01 12.37 6.31
N LEU A 172 24.82 12.66 5.01
CA LEU A 172 25.03 11.72 3.91
C LEU A 172 26.37 12.03 3.24
N VAL A 173 27.26 11.04 3.11
CA VAL A 173 28.60 11.22 2.56
C VAL A 173 28.84 10.37 1.32
N ALA A 174 29.61 10.91 0.38
CA ALA A 174 30.02 10.21 -0.83
C ALA A 174 31.56 10.15 -0.94
N SER A 175 32.11 8.95 -1.14
CA SER A 175 33.56 8.72 -1.26
C SER A 175 33.96 8.77 -2.73
N VAL A 176 34.49 9.90 -3.19
CA VAL A 176 34.99 10.02 -4.57
C VAL A 176 36.38 9.37 -4.66
N SER A 177 36.49 8.21 -5.32
CA SER A 177 37.79 7.59 -5.59
C SER A 177 38.48 8.35 -6.73
N PRO A 178 39.69 8.90 -6.56
CA PRO A 178 40.41 9.47 -7.70
C PRO A 178 40.78 8.35 -8.67
N SER A 179 40.41 8.51 -9.94
CA SER A 179 40.75 7.57 -11.01
C SER A 179 42.27 7.52 -11.19
N VAL A 180 42.90 6.39 -10.83
CA VAL A 180 44.31 6.13 -11.13
C VAL A 180 44.41 5.75 -12.61
N SER A 181 45.01 6.63 -13.40
CA SER A 181 45.36 6.36 -14.80
C SER A 181 46.61 5.46 -14.85
N LEU A 182 46.45 4.21 -15.26
CA LEU A 182 47.57 3.33 -15.63
C LEU A 182 47.92 3.57 -17.11
N ASN A 183 49.05 4.25 -17.37
CA ASN A 183 49.59 4.35 -18.72
C ASN A 183 50.15 3.00 -19.17
N ALA A 184 49.49 2.34 -20.11
CA ALA A 184 50.06 1.22 -20.85
C ALA A 184 50.96 1.75 -21.99
N PRO A 185 52.17 1.19 -22.21
CA PRO A 185 53.04 1.62 -23.30
C PRO A 185 52.48 1.21 -24.67
N ALA A 186 52.64 2.10 -25.65
CA ALA A 186 52.14 1.92 -27.01
C ALA A 186 52.91 0.84 -27.78
N CYS A 187 52.19 -0.10 -28.40
CA CYS A 187 52.73 -1.04 -29.37
C CYS A 187 52.38 -0.52 -30.77
N ALA A 188 53.38 -0.03 -31.51
CA ALA A 188 53.21 0.43 -32.89
C ALA A 188 53.28 -0.76 -33.85
N THR A 189 52.32 -0.86 -34.77
CA THR A 189 52.37 -1.77 -35.92
C THR A 189 52.85 -0.99 -37.13
N ALA A 190 53.98 -1.39 -37.72
CA ALA A 190 54.44 -0.88 -39.00
C ALA A 190 53.59 -1.48 -40.13
N ARG A 191 53.07 -0.62 -41.01
CA ARG A 191 52.49 -0.99 -42.31
C ARG A 191 53.46 -0.55 -43.39
N GLU A 192 53.92 -1.48 -44.22
CA GLU A 192 54.34 -1.18 -45.58
C GLU A 192 53.58 -2.11 -46.54
N ALA A 193 52.92 -1.46 -47.50
CA ALA A 193 52.20 -2.06 -48.61
C ALA A 193 53.19 -2.42 -49.74
N LEU A 194 52.72 -3.22 -50.71
CA LEU A 194 53.42 -3.63 -51.93
C LEU A 194 54.23 -2.51 -52.60
#